data_AF-A0A951I2T1-F1
#
_entry.id   AF-A0A951I2T1-F1
#
_cell.length_a   1.000
_cell.length_b   1.000
_cell.length_c   1.000
_cell.angle_alpha   90.00
_cell.angle_beta   90.00
_cell.angle_gamma   90.00
#
_symmetry.space_group_name_H-M   'P 1'
#
loop_
_entity.id
_entity.type
_entity.pdbx_description
1 polymer ?
#
loop_
_entity_poly.entity_id
_entity_poly.type
_entity_poly.pdbx_seq_one_letter_code
_entity_poly.pdbx_strand_id
1 'polypeptide(L)' 'MFRKIYLAFGIFVVLWYGTAALLGWEFGTAGRNQLPPDARQNGYRSFGFWHTGFHGGK' A
#
# COMPACT_ATOMS: atom_id res chain seq x y z
N MET A 1 12.14 29.90 17.19
CA MET A 1 13.10 28.91 16.63
C MET A 1 12.47 27.52 16.48
N PHE A 2 11.84 26.98 17.53
CA PHE A 2 11.18 25.67 17.54
C PHE A 2 10.20 25.39 16.40
N ARG A 3 9.40 26.39 15.96
CA ARG A 3 8.47 26.23 14.83
C ARG A 3 9.16 25.74 13.55
N LYS A 4 10.36 26.23 13.24
CA LYS A 4 11.12 25.81 12.05
C LYS A 4 11.63 24.37 12.18
N ILE A 5 11.99 23.96 13.39
CA ILE A 5 12.47 22.60 13.69
C ILE A 5 11.32 21.59 13.52
N TYR A 6 10.13 21.89 14.05
CA TYR A 6 8.96 21.03 13.87
C TYR A 6 8.54 20.94 12.39
N LEU A 7 8.65 22.04 11.65
CA LEU A 7 8.32 22.06 10.22
C LEU A 7 9.32 21.20 9.42
N ALA A 8 10.61 21.35 9.69
CA ALA A 8 11.65 20.51 9.08
C ALA A 8 11.47 19.03 9.43
N PHE A 9 11.15 18.72 10.68
CA PHE A 9 10.88 17.36 11.13
C PHE A 9 9.65 16.76 10.43
N GLY A 10 8.56 17.51 10.31
CA GLY A 10 7.37 17.06 9.59
C GLY A 10 7.64 16.78 8.11
N ILE A 11 8.38 17.67 7.44
CA ILE A 11 8.81 17.46 6.04
C ILE A 11 9.66 16.18 5.93
N PHE A 12 10.61 16.01 6.84
CA PHE A 12 11.47 14.82 6.86
C PHE A 12 10.66 13.52 6.99
N VAL A 13 9.70 13.47 7.91
CA VAL A 13 8.85 12.28 8.11
C VAL A 13 8.03 11.95 6.86
N VAL A 14 7.43 12.96 6.21
CA VAL A 14 6.64 12.76 4.99
C VAL A 14 7.51 12.27 3.84
N LEU A 15 8.69 12.88 3.64
CA LEU A 15 9.62 12.47 2.59
C LEU A 15 10.15 11.05 2.84
N TRP A 16 10.54 10.75 4.07
CA TRP A 16 11.01 9.43 4.47
C TRP A 16 9.97 8.35 4.17
N TYR A 17 8.72 8.55 4.59
CA TYR A 17 7.64 7.62 4.32
C TYR A 17 7.37 7.46 2.81
N GLY A 18 7.34 8.56 2.06
CA GLY A 18 7.18 8.54 0.61
C GLY A 18 8.30 7.76 -0.09
N THR A 19 9.56 7.96 0.34
CA THR A 19 10.70 7.21 -0.20
C THR A 19 10.65 5.73 0.16
N ALA A 20 10.25 5.39 1.38
CA ALA A 20 10.09 4.01 1.81
C ALA A 20 9.00 3.29 1.00
N ALA A 21 7.87 3.97 0.73
CA ALA A 21 6.81 3.45 -0.13
C ALA A 21 7.27 3.24 -1.59
N LEU A 22 8.00 4.21 -2.16
CA LEU A 22 8.56 4.07 -3.52
C LEU A 22 9.57 2.93 -3.64
N LEU A 23 10.34 2.66 -2.58
CA LEU A 23 11.30 1.56 -2.51
C LEU A 23 10.64 0.22 -2.13
N GLY A 24 9.34 0.20 -1.87
CA GLY A 24 8.61 -1.00 -1.47
C GLY A 24 9.01 -1.52 -0.08
N TRP A 25 9.56 -0.66 0.79
CA TRP A 25 9.87 -0.97 2.19
C TRP A 25 8.63 -0.87 3.10
N GLU A 26 7.45 -1.09 2.53
CA GLU A 26 6.20 -1.06 3.25
C GLU A 26 6.11 -2.29 4.16
N PHE A 27 5.89 -2.07 5.46
CA PHE A 27 5.57 -3.15 6.39
C PHE A 27 4.18 -3.69 6.05
N GLY A 28 4.15 -4.74 5.23
CA GLY A 28 2.93 -5.34 4.72
C GLY A 28 2.65 -4.95 3.28
N THR A 29 3.42 -5.50 2.36
CA THR A 29 2.98 -5.64 0.97
C THR A 29 1.78 -6.59 0.97
N ALA A 30 0.57 -6.06 1.11
CA ALA A 30 -0.56 -6.70 0.45
C ALA A 30 -0.29 -6.49 -1.04
N GLY A 31 0.30 -7.51 -1.68
CA GLY A 31 0.51 -7.49 -3.12
C GLY A 31 -0.78 -7.02 -3.77
N ARG A 32 -0.74 -5.96 -4.58
CA ARG A 32 -1.93 -5.51 -5.30
C ARG A 32 -2.44 -6.71 -6.05
N ASN A 33 -3.56 -7.28 -5.59
CA ASN A 33 -4.14 -8.45 -6.21
C ASN A 33 -4.53 -8.06 -7.63
N GLN A 34 -3.71 -8.48 -8.58
CA GLN A 34 -3.93 -8.20 -9.98
C GLN A 34 -5.14 -9.03 -10.37
N LEU A 35 -6.19 -8.37 -10.85
CA LEU A 35 -7.36 -9.10 -11.35
C LEU A 35 -6.90 -10.08 -12.44
N PRO A 36 -7.21 -11.37 -12.30
CA PRO A 36 -6.90 -12.33 -13.34
C PRO A 36 -7.67 -11.95 -14.62
N PRO A 37 -7.13 -12.25 -15.82
CA PRO A 37 -7.66 -11.72 -17.08
C PRO A 37 -9.14 -12.02 -17.33
N ASP A 38 -9.62 -13.17 -16.85
CA ASP A 38 -11.01 -13.62 -16.84
C ASP A 38 -11.94 -12.73 -16.00
N ALA A 39 -11.48 -12.25 -14.84
CA ALA A 39 -12.21 -11.33 -13.99
C ALA A 39 -12.29 -9.90 -14.55
N ARG A 40 -11.40 -9.53 -15.47
CA ARG A 40 -11.44 -8.21 -16.16
C ARG A 40 -12.57 -8.11 -17.18
N GLN A 41 -12.98 -9.25 -17.74
CA GLN A 41 -13.88 -9.30 -18.90
C GLN A 41 -15.34 -9.65 -18.53
N ASN A 42 -15.56 -10.41 -17.44
CA ASN A 42 -16.90 -10.84 -17.01
C ASN A 42 -17.53 -10.00 -15.89
N GLY A 43 -16.96 -8.82 -15.62
CA GLY A 43 -17.49 -7.88 -14.64
C GLY A 43 -17.08 -8.23 -13.21
N TYR A 44 -16.63 -7.20 -12.48
CA TYR A 44 -16.15 -7.19 -11.09
C TYR A 44 -17.07 -7.86 -10.03
N ARG A 45 -18.23 -8.40 -10.40
CA ARG A 45 -19.28 -8.86 -9.48
C ARG A 45 -18.96 -10.12 -8.67
N SER A 46 -17.99 -10.94 -9.10
CA SER A 46 -17.60 -12.18 -8.40
C SER A 46 -16.20 -12.14 -7.78
N PHE A 47 -15.41 -11.07 -8.00
CA PHE A 47 -14.09 -10.95 -7.40
C PHE A 47 -14.17 -10.36 -6.00
N GLY A 48 -14.16 -11.24 -4.98
CA GLY A 48 -14.15 -10.85 -3.58
C GLY A 48 -12.78 -10.32 -3.14
N PHE A 49 -12.54 -9.01 -3.25
CA PHE A 49 -11.33 -8.35 -2.75
C PHE A 49 -11.11 -8.52 -1.23
N TRP A 50 -12.17 -8.78 -0.48
CA TRP A 50 -12.16 -8.82 0.99
C TRP A 50 -11.50 -10.08 1.59
N HIS A 51 -11.41 -11.18 0.85
CA HIS A 51 -10.81 -12.45 1.34
C HIS A 51 -9.40 -12.72 0.79
N THR A 52 -8.87 -11.87 -0.09
CA THR A 52 -7.59 -12.10 -0.77
C THR A 52 -6.39 -11.49 -0.03
N GLY A 53 -6.61 -10.87 1.14
CA GLY A 53 -5.56 -10.25 1.96
C GLY A 53 -5.10 -11.05 3.18
N PHE A 54 -5.72 -12.18 3.50
CA PHE A 54 -5.30 -13.04 4.61
C PHE A 54 -5.72 -14.49 4.38
N HIS A 55 -4.83 -15.27 3.77
CA HIS A 55 -4.81 -16.72 3.95
C HIS A 55 -3.39 -17.11 4.33
N GLY A 56 -3.09 -16.95 5.63
CA GLY A 56 -2.01 -17.71 6.25
C GLY A 56 -2.28 -19.21 6.06
N GLY A 57 -1.22 -19.93 5.68
CA GLY A 57 -1.06 -21.37 5.85
C GLY A 57 -2.11 -22.27 5.24
N LYS A 58 -1.82 -22.83 4.07
CA LYS A 58 -1.58 -24.26 3.87
C LYS A 58 -0.52 -24.46 2.80
#